data_AF-A0A3C0FV20-F1
#
_entry.id   AF-A0A3C0FV20-F1
#
_cell.length_a   1.000
_cell.length_b   1.000
_cell.length_c   1.000
_cell.angle_alpha   90.00
_cell.angle_beta   90.00
_cell.angle_gamma   90.00
#
_symmetry.space_group_name_H-M   'P 1'
#
loop_
_entity.id
_entity.type
_entity.pdbx_description
1 polymer ?
#
loop_
_entity_poly.entity_id
_entity_poly.type
_entity_poly.pdbx_seq_one_letter_code
_entity_poly.pdbx_strand_id
1 'polypeptide(L)'
;MIDDNLGHLLTFMLRHREARLGSGTRKSHPGELDVAKALDDLDIQQWDVLGKLAEAFGFKLEIVEGGPGRPEIGERTFLFLRNPQSGMPEFGGSHSALEAMKRQKNETQQTARTWWIFIWSHHMALLYDGRSLTEVSRFTGADFRREHLVGLVMSGIDTLSRIDVAPDKRAIFAQILLEVDPHREVQIRVDSFLMTMTEAGLLEQVGDDVFRQTLLAAKEAAHSVEIGLGDLFEIPLEDPVEGTLNLATVQDPNANIVGQSDSEEFD
;
A
#
# COMPACT_ATOMS: atom_id res chain seq x y z
N MET A 1 2.10 -30.88 -16.59
CA MET A 1 0.63 -30.75 -16.65
C MET A 1 0.24 -30.27 -15.27
N ILE A 2 -0.28 -29.05 -15.13
CA ILE A 2 -0.75 -28.56 -13.84
C ILE A 2 -2.05 -29.33 -13.54
N ASP A 3 -2.16 -29.91 -12.35
CA ASP A 3 -3.41 -30.53 -11.87
C ASP A 3 -4.55 -29.49 -12.00
N ASP A 4 -5.69 -29.87 -12.60
CA ASP A 4 -6.82 -28.97 -12.83
C ASP A 4 -7.27 -28.26 -11.53
N ASN A 5 -7.08 -28.92 -10.37
CA ASN A 5 -7.33 -28.32 -9.07
C ASN A 5 -6.37 -27.14 -8.79
N LEU A 6 -5.06 -27.32 -8.97
CA LEU A 6 -4.06 -26.27 -8.77
C LEU A 6 -4.27 -25.08 -9.72
N GLY A 7 -4.70 -25.34 -10.95
CA GLY A 7 -5.04 -24.29 -11.91
C GLY A 7 -6.21 -23.42 -11.43
N HIS A 8 -7.23 -24.03 -10.84
CA HIS A 8 -8.36 -23.32 -10.25
C HIS A 8 -7.95 -22.47 -9.03
N LEU A 9 -7.15 -23.03 -8.11
CA LEU A 9 -6.63 -22.30 -6.96
C LEU A 9 -5.79 -21.09 -7.39
N LEU A 10 -4.86 -21.30 -8.34
CA LEU A 10 -4.03 -20.23 -8.88
C LEU A 10 -4.89 -19.11 -9.49
N THR A 11 -5.89 -19.46 -10.30
CA THR A 11 -6.77 -18.48 -10.95
C THR A 11 -7.55 -17.65 -9.93
N PHE A 12 -8.11 -18.30 -8.91
CA PHE A 12 -8.80 -17.61 -7.84
C PHE A 12 -7.85 -16.65 -7.10
N MET A 13 -6.67 -17.14 -6.73
CA MET A 13 -5.69 -16.37 -5.97
C MET A 13 -5.08 -15.22 -6.77
N LEU A 14 -4.87 -15.36 -8.08
CA LEU A 14 -4.45 -14.25 -8.94
C LEU A 14 -5.52 -13.14 -9.02
N ARG A 15 -6.80 -13.51 -8.97
CA ARG A 15 -7.91 -12.56 -9.05
C ARG A 15 -8.21 -11.87 -7.72
N HIS A 16 -8.27 -12.64 -6.64
CA HIS A 16 -8.77 -12.17 -5.35
C HIS A 16 -7.67 -11.94 -4.32
N ARG A 17 -6.48 -12.55 -4.51
CA ARG A 17 -5.27 -12.43 -3.69
C ARG A 17 -5.39 -12.85 -2.23
N GLU A 18 -6.58 -13.20 -1.79
CA GLU A 18 -6.92 -13.60 -0.45
C GLU A 18 -8.03 -14.65 -0.49
N ALA A 19 -7.85 -15.72 0.30
CA ALA A 19 -8.88 -16.71 0.59
C ALA A 19 -8.88 -17.04 2.08
N ARG A 20 -10.06 -17.02 2.72
CA ARG A 20 -10.20 -17.25 4.16
C ARG A 20 -10.91 -18.57 4.48
N LEU A 21 -10.33 -19.30 5.42
CA LEU A 21 -10.95 -20.44 6.11
C LEU A 21 -11.38 -19.95 7.48
N GLY A 22 -12.68 -19.71 7.68
CA GLY A 22 -13.21 -19.14 8.92
C GLY A 22 -14.65 -18.62 8.80
N SER A 23 -15.23 -18.18 9.91
CA SER A 23 -16.60 -17.61 9.98
C SER A 23 -16.63 -16.08 10.02
N GLY A 24 -15.52 -15.43 9.64
CA GLY A 24 -15.35 -13.99 9.69
C GLY A 24 -16.54 -13.20 9.11
N THR A 25 -16.70 -11.98 9.64
CA THR A 25 -17.84 -11.09 9.33
C THR A 25 -17.76 -10.41 7.96
N ARG A 26 -16.66 -10.62 7.21
CA ARG A 26 -16.49 -10.09 5.86
C ARG A 26 -17.38 -10.85 4.88
N LYS A 27 -17.87 -10.14 3.87
CA LYS A 27 -18.45 -10.74 2.67
C LYS A 27 -17.42 -11.57 1.88
N SER A 28 -17.59 -12.89 1.86
CA SER A 28 -16.77 -13.79 1.06
C SER A 28 -17.02 -13.65 -0.45
N HIS A 29 -15.99 -13.90 -1.25
CA HIS A 29 -16.14 -14.05 -2.69
C HIS A 29 -16.83 -15.37 -3.05
N PRO A 30 -17.53 -15.45 -4.20
CA PRO A 30 -18.08 -16.70 -4.69
C PRO A 30 -16.99 -17.78 -4.82
N GLY A 31 -17.20 -18.94 -4.19
CA GLY A 31 -16.24 -20.07 -4.22
C GLY A 31 -15.03 -19.92 -3.28
N GLU A 32 -14.92 -18.82 -2.52
CA GLU A 32 -13.77 -18.57 -1.64
C GLU A 32 -13.58 -19.68 -0.60
N LEU A 33 -14.66 -20.13 0.05
CA LEU A 33 -14.58 -21.16 1.08
C LEU A 33 -14.08 -22.49 0.54
N ASP A 34 -14.48 -22.86 -0.68
CA ASP A 34 -14.06 -24.10 -1.32
C ASP A 34 -12.58 -24.03 -1.73
N VAL A 35 -12.15 -22.87 -2.24
CA VAL A 35 -10.74 -22.59 -2.52
C VAL A 35 -9.90 -22.61 -1.24
N ALA A 36 -10.37 -21.99 -0.17
CA ALA A 36 -9.65 -21.96 1.11
C ALA A 36 -9.50 -23.37 1.71
N LYS A 37 -10.53 -24.22 1.63
CA LYS A 37 -10.43 -25.63 2.04
C LYS A 37 -9.44 -26.41 1.18
N ALA A 38 -9.52 -26.24 -0.14
CA ALA A 38 -8.61 -26.91 -1.06
C ALA A 38 -7.16 -26.46 -0.88
N LEU A 39 -6.91 -25.19 -0.53
CA LEU A 39 -5.59 -24.68 -0.13
C LEU A 39 -5.11 -25.31 1.18
N ASP A 40 -6.01 -25.51 2.15
CA ASP A 40 -5.69 -26.15 3.43
C ASP A 40 -5.36 -27.65 3.29
N ASP A 41 -5.97 -28.31 2.30
CA ASP A 41 -5.81 -29.73 2.02
C ASP A 41 -4.59 -30.06 1.11
N LEU A 42 -3.86 -29.04 0.62
CA LEU A 42 -2.69 -29.27 -0.24
C LEU A 42 -1.58 -30.02 0.50
N ASP A 43 -0.97 -30.99 -0.17
CA ASP A 43 0.26 -31.60 0.31
C ASP A 43 1.49 -30.69 0.08
N ILE A 44 2.63 -31.07 0.66
CA ILE A 44 3.87 -30.27 0.59
C ILE A 44 4.35 -30.07 -0.87
N GLN A 45 4.18 -31.07 -1.74
CA GLN A 45 4.62 -30.98 -3.13
C GLN A 45 3.70 -30.03 -3.92
N GLN A 46 2.39 -30.13 -3.71
CA GLN A 46 1.41 -29.25 -4.31
C GLN A 46 1.58 -27.80 -3.84
N TRP A 47 1.90 -27.61 -2.55
CA TRP A 47 2.20 -26.30 -1.98
C TRP A 47 3.44 -25.66 -2.63
N ASP A 48 4.52 -26.41 -2.79
CA ASP A 48 5.75 -25.96 -3.47
C ASP A 48 5.50 -25.61 -4.94
N VAL A 49 4.71 -26.42 -5.66
CA VAL A 49 4.32 -26.14 -7.04
C VAL A 49 3.49 -24.86 -7.14
N LEU A 50 2.49 -24.68 -6.28
CA LEU A 50 1.67 -23.47 -6.27
C LEU A 50 2.49 -22.23 -5.90
N GLY A 51 3.43 -22.35 -4.96
CA GLY A 51 4.35 -21.28 -4.59
C GLY A 51 5.21 -20.84 -5.77
N LYS A 52 5.82 -21.79 -6.51
CA LYS A 52 6.61 -21.48 -7.72
C LYS A 52 5.78 -20.86 -8.83
N LEU A 53 4.53 -21.30 -9.00
CA LEU A 53 3.61 -20.67 -9.94
C LEU A 53 3.28 -19.25 -9.52
N ALA A 54 3.00 -19.00 -8.24
CA ALA A 54 2.77 -17.65 -7.71
C ALA A 54 3.99 -16.74 -7.95
N GLU A 55 5.20 -17.24 -7.71
CA GLU A 55 6.46 -16.50 -7.96
C GLU A 55 6.63 -16.15 -9.43
N ALA A 56 6.30 -17.06 -10.35
CA ALA A 56 6.31 -16.79 -11.78
C ALA A 56 5.33 -15.67 -12.19
N PHE A 57 4.33 -15.36 -11.34
CA PHE A 57 3.40 -14.26 -11.50
C PHE A 57 3.69 -13.05 -10.62
N GLY A 58 4.86 -12.99 -9.98
CA GLY A 58 5.25 -11.86 -9.14
C GLY A 58 4.70 -11.89 -7.71
N PHE A 59 4.22 -13.04 -7.23
CA PHE A 59 3.60 -13.19 -5.91
C PHE A 59 4.35 -14.18 -5.02
N LYS A 60 4.23 -13.98 -3.71
CA LYS A 60 4.58 -14.93 -2.67
C LYS A 60 3.29 -15.45 -2.04
N LEU A 61 3.14 -16.77 -2.00
CA LEU A 61 2.06 -17.42 -1.24
C LEU A 61 2.43 -17.45 0.24
N GLU A 62 1.55 -16.94 1.09
CA GLU A 62 1.72 -16.91 2.55
C GLU A 62 0.44 -17.37 3.27
N ILE A 63 0.61 -18.10 4.38
CA ILE A 63 -0.48 -18.44 5.30
C ILE A 63 -0.37 -17.55 6.52
N VAL A 64 -1.49 -16.94 6.90
CA VAL A 64 -1.63 -16.19 8.15
C VAL A 64 -2.66 -16.90 9.02
N GLU A 65 -2.19 -17.45 10.12
CA GLU A 65 -3.03 -18.05 11.15
C GLU A 65 -3.55 -16.98 12.13
N GLY A 66 -4.75 -17.24 12.67
CA GLY A 66 -5.42 -16.36 13.61
C GLY A 66 -4.66 -16.15 14.93
N GLY A 67 -4.93 -15.00 15.57
CA GLY A 67 -4.25 -14.58 16.80
C GLY A 67 -4.49 -13.10 17.13
N PRO A 68 -3.89 -12.56 18.20
CA PRO A 68 -4.08 -11.16 18.58
C PRO A 68 -3.68 -10.19 17.45
N GLY A 69 -4.63 -9.37 16.96
CA GLY A 69 -4.44 -8.45 15.83
C GLY A 69 -4.54 -9.09 14.43
N ARG A 70 -5.00 -10.35 14.36
CA ARG A 70 -5.07 -11.19 13.15
C ARG A 70 -6.48 -11.82 13.05
N PRO A 71 -6.76 -12.67 12.04
CA PRO A 71 -8.00 -13.44 11.97
C PRO A 71 -8.36 -14.11 13.31
N GLU A 72 -9.64 -14.42 13.54
CA GLU A 72 -10.09 -15.01 14.79
C GLU A 72 -9.36 -16.35 15.07
N ILE A 73 -9.28 -16.75 16.35
CA ILE A 73 -8.60 -18.01 16.71
C ILE A 73 -9.28 -19.18 15.98
N GLY A 74 -8.50 -19.91 15.19
CA GLY A 74 -9.00 -21.00 14.33
C GLY A 74 -9.21 -20.61 12.87
N GLU A 75 -9.10 -19.32 12.52
CA GLU A 75 -9.11 -18.86 11.15
C GLU A 75 -7.73 -18.97 10.49
N ARG A 76 -7.71 -19.34 9.21
CA ARG A 76 -6.51 -19.29 8.36
C ARG A 76 -6.81 -18.43 7.15
N THR A 77 -5.89 -17.56 6.81
CA THR A 77 -5.97 -16.74 5.60
C THR A 77 -4.79 -17.05 4.70
N PHE A 78 -5.10 -17.37 3.45
CA PHE A 78 -4.14 -17.60 2.39
C PHE A 78 -4.00 -16.31 1.59
N LEU A 79 -2.77 -15.85 1.38
CA LEU A 79 -2.48 -14.57 0.74
C LEU A 79 -1.50 -14.73 -0.42
N PHE A 80 -1.76 -14.03 -1.53
CA PHE A 80 -0.79 -13.75 -2.58
C PHE A 80 -0.26 -12.33 -2.40
N LEU A 81 0.88 -12.23 -1.71
CA LEU A 81 1.58 -10.96 -1.46
C LEU A 81 2.46 -10.61 -2.65
N ARG A 82 2.52 -9.35 -3.06
CA ARG A 82 3.44 -8.95 -4.13
C ARG A 82 4.88 -9.25 -3.71
N ASN A 83 5.64 -9.82 -4.62
CA ASN A 83 7.06 -10.08 -4.46
C ASN A 83 7.83 -9.24 -5.50
N PRO A 84 8.38 -8.07 -5.09
CA PRO A 84 9.07 -7.16 -6.01
C PRO A 84 10.32 -7.80 -6.63
N GLN A 85 10.92 -8.80 -5.98
CA GLN A 85 12.12 -9.49 -6.47
C GLN A 85 11.82 -10.44 -7.64
N SER A 86 10.56 -10.83 -7.84
CA SER A 86 10.19 -11.85 -8.84
C SER A 86 9.82 -11.29 -10.22
N GLY A 87 9.91 -9.97 -10.44
CA GLY A 87 9.54 -9.35 -11.73
C GLY A 87 8.05 -9.45 -12.01
N MET A 88 7.27 -8.45 -11.60
CA MET A 88 5.82 -8.47 -11.71
C MET A 88 5.37 -8.42 -13.19
N PRO A 89 4.45 -9.31 -13.63
CA PRO A 89 3.82 -9.20 -14.95
C PRO A 89 3.04 -7.89 -15.09
N GLU A 90 3.02 -7.32 -16.30
CA GLU A 90 2.37 -6.02 -16.59
C GLU A 90 0.89 -5.95 -16.15
N PHE A 91 0.17 -7.07 -16.18
CA PHE A 91 -1.24 -7.15 -15.80
C PHE A 91 -1.50 -7.18 -14.29
N GLY A 92 -0.47 -7.42 -13.47
CA GLY A 92 -0.51 -7.34 -12.00
C GLY A 92 0.14 -6.06 -11.44
N GLY A 93 0.74 -5.26 -12.32
CA GLY A 93 1.56 -4.10 -12.01
C GLY A 93 0.78 -2.86 -11.57
N SER A 94 1.54 -1.83 -11.15
CA SER A 94 1.06 -0.49 -10.77
C SER A 94 0.40 0.28 -11.92
N HIS A 95 0.50 -0.21 -13.16
CA HIS A 95 0.05 0.51 -14.36
C HIS A 95 -1.45 0.82 -14.37
N SER A 96 -2.31 -0.16 -14.07
CA SER A 96 -3.77 0.05 -14.04
C SER A 96 -4.18 1.05 -12.95
N ALA A 97 -3.53 0.98 -11.78
CA ALA A 97 -3.73 1.92 -10.69
C ALA A 97 -3.31 3.34 -11.09
N LEU A 98 -2.18 3.50 -11.78
CA LEU A 98 -1.72 4.80 -12.25
C LEU A 98 -2.57 5.37 -13.38
N GLU A 99 -3.10 4.53 -14.28
CA GLU A 99 -4.05 4.99 -15.29
C GLU A 99 -5.38 5.44 -14.66
N ALA A 100 -5.86 4.77 -13.61
CA ALA A 100 -7.05 5.19 -12.86
C ALA A 100 -6.87 6.54 -12.14
N MET A 101 -5.61 6.94 -11.88
CA MET A 101 -5.28 8.24 -11.30
C MET A 101 -5.24 9.37 -12.32
N LYS A 102 -5.08 9.08 -13.62
CA LYS A 102 -5.02 10.13 -14.64
C LYS A 102 -6.38 10.81 -14.81
N ARG A 103 -6.39 12.14 -14.86
CA ARG A 103 -7.63 12.91 -15.11
C ARG A 103 -7.92 13.16 -16.57
N GLN A 104 -6.86 13.22 -17.38
CA GLN A 104 -6.92 13.51 -18.80
C GLN A 104 -6.05 12.51 -19.56
N LYS A 105 -6.41 12.22 -20.81
CA LYS A 105 -5.65 11.27 -21.65
C LYS A 105 -4.18 11.64 -21.85
N ASN A 106 -3.86 12.93 -21.77
CA ASN A 106 -2.52 13.50 -21.91
C ASN A 106 -1.83 13.76 -20.57
N GLU A 107 -2.45 13.43 -19.43
CA GLU A 107 -1.78 13.55 -18.13
C GLU A 107 -0.58 12.59 -18.07
N THR A 108 0.56 13.10 -17.62
CA THR A 108 1.80 12.33 -17.57
C THR A 108 1.71 11.21 -16.52
N GLN A 109 2.45 10.12 -16.74
CA GLN A 109 2.59 9.09 -15.70
C GLN A 109 3.21 9.65 -14.41
N GLN A 110 4.12 10.64 -14.52
CA GLN A 110 4.74 11.27 -13.37
C GLN A 110 3.71 11.96 -12.48
N THR A 111 2.78 12.72 -13.08
CA THR A 111 1.66 13.35 -12.36
C THR A 111 0.82 12.32 -11.60
N ALA A 112 0.39 11.26 -12.29
CA ALA A 112 -0.39 10.19 -11.67
C ALA A 112 0.35 9.51 -10.51
N ARG A 113 1.64 9.24 -10.67
CA ARG A 113 2.52 8.66 -9.63
C ARG A 113 2.66 9.57 -8.42
N THR A 114 2.92 10.86 -8.64
CA THR A 114 3.03 11.85 -7.56
C THR A 114 1.76 11.89 -6.72
N TRP A 115 0.59 11.96 -7.36
CA TRP A 115 -0.68 11.93 -6.65
C TRP A 115 -0.94 10.62 -5.91
N TRP A 116 -0.64 9.48 -6.53
CA TRP A 116 -0.75 8.18 -5.88
C TRP A 116 0.09 8.11 -4.61
N ILE A 117 1.39 8.43 -4.69
CA ILE A 117 2.32 8.39 -3.56
C ILE A 117 1.89 9.37 -2.47
N PHE A 118 1.46 10.57 -2.85
CA PHE A 118 1.03 11.59 -1.90
C PHE A 118 -0.19 11.12 -1.12
N ILE A 119 -1.25 10.66 -1.81
CA ILE A 119 -2.46 10.15 -1.15
C ILE A 119 -2.15 8.90 -0.34
N TRP A 120 -1.36 7.96 -0.88
CA TRP A 120 -0.97 6.74 -0.18
C TRP A 120 -0.22 7.04 1.13
N SER A 121 0.70 8.00 1.12
CA SER A 121 1.44 8.42 2.32
C SER A 121 0.49 8.97 3.41
N HIS A 122 -0.48 9.81 3.03
CA HIS A 122 -1.47 10.34 3.97
C HIS A 122 -2.44 9.25 4.45
N HIS A 123 -2.78 8.29 3.58
CA HIS A 123 -3.54 7.12 3.98
C HIS A 123 -2.79 6.25 5.00
N MET A 124 -1.49 6.02 4.81
CA MET A 124 -0.66 5.32 5.79
C MET A 124 -0.59 6.08 7.11
N ALA A 125 -0.39 7.41 7.07
CA ALA A 125 -0.43 8.25 8.27
C ALA A 125 -1.78 8.12 8.99
N LEU A 126 -2.90 8.16 8.27
CA LEU A 126 -4.25 8.00 8.83
C LEU A 126 -4.44 6.65 9.54
N LEU A 127 -3.88 5.57 8.98
CA LEU A 127 -4.01 4.23 9.55
C LEU A 127 -3.06 3.98 10.73
N TYR A 128 -1.88 4.61 10.73
CA TYR A 128 -0.76 4.24 11.60
C TYR A 128 -0.21 5.38 12.47
N ASP A 129 -0.89 6.53 12.54
CA ASP A 129 -0.48 7.64 13.41
C ASP A 129 -0.25 7.20 14.86
N GLY A 130 0.92 7.55 15.41
CA GLY A 130 1.36 7.17 16.76
C GLY A 130 1.72 5.69 16.96
N ARG A 131 1.90 4.90 15.88
CA ARG A 131 2.15 3.44 15.97
C ARG A 131 3.54 3.06 15.50
N SER A 132 4.07 1.98 16.06
CA SER A 132 5.36 1.42 15.62
C SER A 132 5.23 0.77 14.24
N LEU A 133 6.21 1.04 13.36
CA LEU A 133 6.33 0.39 12.05
C LEU A 133 6.40 -1.15 12.15
N THR A 134 6.92 -1.69 13.25
CA THR A 134 7.01 -3.14 13.49
C THR A 134 5.66 -3.80 13.83
N GLU A 135 4.63 -3.01 14.13
CA GLU A 135 3.30 -3.51 14.49
C GLU A 135 2.27 -3.37 13.36
N VAL A 136 2.65 -2.74 12.23
CA VAL A 136 1.81 -2.48 11.05
C VAL A 136 1.02 -3.71 10.60
N SER A 137 1.65 -4.89 10.63
CA SER A 137 1.03 -6.18 10.23
C SER A 137 -0.04 -6.72 11.19
N ARG A 138 -0.17 -6.15 12.40
CA ARG A 138 -1.15 -6.53 13.43
C ARG A 138 -2.40 -5.64 13.44
N PHE A 139 -2.42 -4.58 12.66
CA PHE A 139 -3.55 -3.67 12.61
C PHE A 139 -4.43 -4.02 11.42
N THR A 140 -5.21 -5.08 11.59
CA THR A 140 -6.32 -5.37 10.68
C THR A 140 -7.57 -4.63 11.15
N GLY A 141 -8.45 -4.25 10.23
CA GLY A 141 -9.74 -3.66 10.62
C GLY A 141 -9.70 -2.21 11.06
N ALA A 142 -8.65 -1.45 10.71
CA ALA A 142 -8.62 -0.01 10.91
C ALA A 142 -9.59 0.68 9.95
N ASP A 143 -10.65 1.25 10.52
CA ASP A 143 -11.71 1.94 9.78
C ASP A 143 -11.41 3.43 9.68
N PHE A 144 -11.66 4.02 8.51
CA PHE A 144 -11.59 5.46 8.31
C PHE A 144 -12.70 5.96 7.39
N ARG A 145 -13.08 7.22 7.56
CA ARG A 145 -14.02 7.89 6.67
C ARG A 145 -13.27 8.55 5.52
N ARG A 146 -13.87 8.51 4.32
CA ARG A 146 -13.38 9.21 3.13
C ARG A 146 -13.01 10.66 3.41
N GLU A 147 -13.89 11.38 4.12
CA GLU A 147 -13.72 12.81 4.44
C GLU A 147 -12.45 13.08 5.26
N HIS A 148 -12.04 12.16 6.14
CA HIS A 148 -10.82 12.30 6.92
C HIS A 148 -9.58 12.21 6.03
N LEU A 149 -9.58 11.28 5.07
CA LEU A 149 -8.48 11.17 4.11
C LEU A 149 -8.40 12.42 3.21
N VAL A 150 -9.54 12.90 2.70
CA VAL A 150 -9.61 14.16 1.93
C VAL A 150 -9.05 15.32 2.75
N GLY A 151 -9.49 15.48 4.00
CA GLY A 151 -9.02 16.55 4.88
C GLY A 151 -7.52 16.46 5.15
N LEU A 152 -7.00 15.26 5.37
CA LEU A 152 -5.58 15.03 5.64
C LEU A 152 -4.72 15.35 4.41
N VAL A 153 -5.13 14.91 3.21
CA VAL A 153 -4.45 15.23 1.94
C VAL A 153 -4.49 16.73 1.67
N MET A 154 -5.63 17.39 1.87
CA MET A 154 -5.75 18.84 1.72
C MET A 154 -4.84 19.60 2.70
N SER A 155 -4.76 19.17 3.96
CA SER A 155 -3.85 19.74 4.96
C SER A 155 -2.38 19.58 4.55
N GLY A 156 -2.03 18.45 3.92
CA GLY A 156 -0.71 18.23 3.33
C GLY A 156 -0.39 19.24 2.23
N ILE A 157 -1.33 19.49 1.30
CA ILE A 157 -1.15 20.48 0.23
C ILE A 157 -1.01 21.90 0.80
N ASP A 158 -1.84 22.28 1.77
CA ASP A 158 -1.73 23.58 2.44
C ASP A 158 -0.36 23.73 3.12
N THR A 159 0.12 22.70 3.80
CA THR A 159 1.46 22.68 4.40
C THR A 159 2.56 22.88 3.34
N LEU A 160 2.48 22.14 2.23
CA LEU A 160 3.41 22.31 1.09
C LEU A 160 3.35 23.73 0.50
N SER A 161 2.17 24.33 0.41
CA SER A 161 1.99 25.68 -0.16
C SER A 161 2.64 26.78 0.69
N ARG A 162 2.78 26.55 2.00
CA ARG A 162 3.40 27.47 2.97
C ARG A 162 4.92 27.38 3.01
N ILE A 163 5.51 26.37 2.37
CA ILE A 163 6.96 26.26 2.24
C ILE A 163 7.41 27.37 1.26
N ASP A 164 8.15 28.36 1.79
CA ASP A 164 8.61 29.53 1.05
C ASP A 164 9.81 29.18 0.14
N VAL A 165 9.51 28.45 -0.92
CA VAL A 165 10.45 28.11 -1.99
C VAL A 165 9.90 28.67 -3.29
N ALA A 166 10.72 29.47 -3.96
CA ALA A 166 10.41 30.05 -5.26
C ALA A 166 9.99 28.95 -6.27
N PRO A 167 8.96 29.16 -7.11
CA PRO A 167 8.41 28.11 -7.96
C PRO A 167 9.45 27.36 -8.81
N ASP A 168 10.43 28.07 -9.34
CA ASP A 168 11.56 27.56 -10.14
C ASP A 168 12.55 26.68 -9.35
N LYS A 169 12.53 26.78 -8.01
CA LYS A 169 13.35 26.00 -7.09
C LYS A 169 12.57 24.91 -6.35
N ARG A 170 11.27 24.82 -6.57
CA ARG A 170 10.44 23.75 -5.98
C ARG A 170 10.82 22.43 -6.61
N ALA A 171 10.87 21.38 -5.79
CA ALA A 171 10.95 20.03 -6.30
C ALA A 171 9.74 19.73 -7.20
N ILE A 172 9.96 18.92 -8.23
CA ILE A 172 8.95 18.61 -9.27
C ILE A 172 7.64 18.10 -8.66
N PHE A 173 7.70 17.30 -7.59
CA PHE A 173 6.50 16.79 -6.91
C PHE A 173 5.65 17.93 -6.31
N ALA A 174 6.28 18.96 -5.74
CA ALA A 174 5.59 20.09 -5.13
C ALA A 174 4.95 20.99 -6.21
N GLN A 175 5.60 21.15 -7.37
CA GLN A 175 5.00 21.84 -8.50
C GLN A 175 3.73 21.13 -8.96
N ILE A 176 3.80 19.82 -9.23
CA ILE A 176 2.65 19.00 -9.66
C ILE A 176 1.45 19.13 -8.72
N LEU A 177 1.67 19.10 -7.40
CA LEU A 177 0.60 19.15 -6.40
C LEU A 177 -0.01 20.55 -6.24
N LEU A 178 0.74 21.61 -6.56
CA LEU A 178 0.34 23.01 -6.34
C LEU A 178 -0.17 23.73 -7.59
N GLU A 179 -0.04 23.12 -8.78
CA GLU A 179 -0.49 23.69 -10.06
C GLU A 179 -1.99 23.54 -10.36
N VAL A 180 -2.74 22.88 -9.48
CA VAL A 180 -4.16 22.56 -9.67
C VAL A 180 -5.03 23.19 -8.59
N ASP A 181 -6.34 23.31 -8.83
CA ASP A 181 -7.31 23.62 -7.77
C ASP A 181 -7.36 22.44 -6.77
N PRO A 182 -6.81 22.61 -5.56
CA PRO A 182 -6.61 21.50 -4.65
C PRO A 182 -7.94 20.95 -4.11
N HIS A 183 -8.97 21.78 -3.96
CA HIS A 183 -10.23 21.34 -3.37
C HIS A 183 -10.95 20.32 -4.24
N ARG A 184 -11.09 20.63 -5.53
CA ARG A 184 -11.76 19.73 -6.47
C ARG A 184 -10.89 18.53 -6.82
N GLU A 185 -9.61 18.77 -7.04
CA GLU A 185 -8.71 17.72 -7.52
C GLU A 185 -8.46 16.64 -6.45
N VAL A 186 -8.27 17.04 -5.18
CA VAL A 186 -8.06 16.09 -4.09
C VAL A 186 -9.25 15.16 -3.94
N GLN A 187 -10.49 15.68 -3.95
CA GLN A 187 -11.67 14.84 -3.80
C GLN A 187 -11.71 13.75 -4.86
N ILE A 188 -11.53 14.12 -6.12
CA ILE A 188 -11.66 13.18 -7.23
C ILE A 188 -10.51 12.16 -7.22
N ARG A 189 -9.28 12.59 -6.91
CA ARG A 189 -8.14 11.68 -6.86
C ARG A 189 -8.18 10.74 -5.65
N VAL A 190 -8.73 11.21 -4.52
CA VAL A 190 -9.03 10.32 -3.38
C VAL A 190 -10.09 9.28 -3.77
N ASP A 191 -11.12 9.65 -4.55
CA ASP A 191 -12.10 8.68 -5.06
C ASP A 191 -11.46 7.63 -5.97
N SER A 192 -10.64 8.05 -6.93
CA SER A 192 -9.87 7.13 -7.78
C SER A 192 -8.96 6.20 -6.97
N PHE A 193 -8.28 6.75 -5.95
CA PHE A 193 -7.42 5.98 -5.07
C PHE A 193 -8.21 4.93 -4.28
N LEU A 194 -9.31 5.31 -3.63
CA LEU A 194 -10.14 4.40 -2.84
C LEU A 194 -10.78 3.31 -3.69
N MET A 195 -11.26 3.66 -4.88
CA MET A 195 -11.78 2.69 -5.85
C MET A 195 -10.70 1.67 -6.23
N THR A 196 -9.51 2.14 -6.61
CA THR A 196 -8.39 1.27 -7.01
C THR A 196 -7.96 0.34 -5.86
N MET A 197 -7.83 0.89 -4.65
CA MET A 197 -7.45 0.11 -3.46
C MET A 197 -8.52 -0.94 -3.11
N THR A 198 -9.80 -0.63 -3.31
CA THR A 198 -10.91 -1.57 -3.09
C THR A 198 -10.94 -2.67 -4.15
N GLU A 199 -10.77 -2.31 -5.43
CA GLU A 199 -10.67 -3.28 -6.53
C GLU A 199 -9.48 -4.23 -6.37
N ALA A 200 -8.37 -3.72 -5.82
CA ALA A 200 -7.18 -4.51 -5.51
C ALA A 200 -7.31 -5.39 -4.24
N GLY A 201 -8.44 -5.32 -3.51
CA GLY A 201 -8.66 -6.06 -2.27
C GLY A 201 -7.86 -5.54 -1.07
N LEU A 202 -7.32 -4.32 -1.15
CA LEU A 202 -6.53 -3.69 -0.08
C LEU A 202 -7.41 -2.91 0.91
N LEU A 203 -8.56 -2.45 0.43
CA LEU A 203 -9.61 -1.85 1.26
C LEU A 203 -10.93 -2.60 1.06
N GLU A 204 -11.74 -2.58 2.11
CA GLU A 204 -13.14 -3.01 2.07
C GLU A 204 -14.04 -1.81 2.39
N GLN A 205 -15.07 -1.57 1.59
CA GLN A 205 -16.11 -0.59 1.93
C GLN A 205 -17.12 -1.24 2.87
N VAL A 206 -17.12 -0.82 4.14
CA VAL A 206 -17.95 -1.41 5.22
C VAL A 206 -19.16 -0.55 5.59
N GLY A 207 -19.29 0.63 4.97
CA GLY A 207 -20.42 1.54 5.14
C GLY A 207 -20.39 2.66 4.12
N ASP A 208 -21.31 3.61 4.26
CA ASP A 208 -21.34 4.80 3.42
C ASP A 208 -20.12 5.68 3.72
N ASP A 209 -19.25 5.83 2.72
CA ASP A 209 -17.93 6.49 2.83
C ASP A 209 -17.01 5.98 3.95
N VAL A 210 -17.21 4.75 4.45
CA VAL A 210 -16.35 4.11 5.45
C VAL A 210 -15.58 2.96 4.82
N PHE A 211 -14.25 3.04 4.95
CA PHE A 211 -13.30 2.08 4.40
C PHE A 211 -12.51 1.43 5.51
N ARG A 212 -12.25 0.13 5.35
CA ARG A 212 -11.52 -0.71 6.29
C ARG A 212 -10.28 -1.27 5.61
N GLN A 213 -9.16 -1.26 6.33
CA GLN A 213 -7.96 -1.96 5.89
C GLN A 213 -8.13 -3.49 5.95
N THR A 214 -7.78 -4.17 4.86
CA THR A 214 -7.74 -5.64 4.82
C THR A 214 -6.44 -6.21 5.40
N LEU A 215 -6.45 -7.49 5.78
CA LEU A 215 -5.22 -8.18 6.20
C LEU A 215 -4.17 -8.19 5.08
N LEU A 216 -4.61 -8.36 3.83
CA LEU A 216 -3.74 -8.26 2.66
C LEU A 216 -2.99 -6.92 2.67
N ALA A 217 -3.71 -5.80 2.80
CA ALA A 217 -3.08 -4.48 2.83
C ALA A 217 -2.12 -4.27 4.00
N ALA A 218 -2.48 -4.73 5.21
CA ALA A 218 -1.60 -4.62 6.37
C ALA A 218 -0.29 -5.42 6.16
N LYS A 219 -0.38 -6.59 5.51
CA LYS A 219 0.78 -7.42 5.17
C LYS A 219 1.63 -6.82 4.05
N GLU A 220 1.00 -6.29 3.00
CA GLU A 220 1.74 -5.60 1.93
C GLU A 220 2.44 -4.34 2.44
N ALA A 221 1.79 -3.57 3.33
CA ALA A 221 2.40 -2.40 3.95
C ALA A 221 3.63 -2.78 4.79
N ALA A 222 3.54 -3.84 5.60
CA ALA A 222 4.67 -4.34 6.37
C ALA A 222 5.85 -4.78 5.47
N HIS A 223 5.58 -5.57 4.43
CA HIS A 223 6.62 -5.95 3.46
C HIS A 223 7.21 -4.75 2.72
N SER A 224 6.40 -3.74 2.40
CA SER A 224 6.85 -2.52 1.72
C SER A 224 7.79 -1.68 2.58
N VAL A 225 7.55 -1.65 3.90
CA VAL A 225 8.45 -1.01 4.86
C VAL A 225 9.76 -1.79 4.99
N GLU A 226 9.71 -3.13 4.96
CA GLU A 226 10.89 -4.00 5.06
C GLU A 226 11.80 -3.96 3.83
N ILE A 227 11.22 -3.87 2.62
CA ILE A 227 11.96 -3.90 1.34
C ILE A 227 12.40 -2.49 0.91
N GLY A 228 11.79 -1.43 1.48
CA GLY A 228 12.04 -0.05 1.12
C GLY A 228 11.16 0.42 -0.04
N LEU A 229 10.69 1.67 0.03
CA LEU A 229 9.74 2.25 -0.94
C LEU A 229 10.30 2.35 -2.37
N GLY A 230 11.62 2.19 -2.58
CA GLY A 230 12.26 2.34 -3.89
C GLY A 230 11.74 1.35 -4.95
N ASP A 231 11.49 0.11 -4.55
CA ASP A 231 11.06 -0.97 -5.47
C ASP A 231 9.56 -0.93 -5.77
N LEU A 232 8.78 -0.22 -4.96
CA LEU A 232 7.33 -0.05 -5.19
C LEU A 232 7.03 0.83 -6.41
N PHE A 233 8.00 1.65 -6.86
CA PHE A 233 7.70 2.77 -7.75
C PHE A 233 8.57 2.88 -9.00
N GLU A 234 9.58 2.03 -9.20
CA GLU A 234 10.53 2.10 -10.34
C GLU A 234 10.78 3.56 -10.74
N ILE A 235 11.26 4.38 -9.80
CA ILE A 235 11.66 5.75 -10.09
C ILE A 235 13.09 5.63 -10.58
N PRO A 236 13.39 5.82 -11.88
CA PRO A 236 14.73 6.24 -12.25
C PRO A 236 14.84 7.63 -11.67
N LEU A 237 15.46 7.72 -10.49
CA LEU A 237 16.00 8.96 -10.00
C LEU A 237 17.09 9.33 -11.01
N GLU A 238 16.72 10.07 -12.06
CA GLU A 238 17.68 10.58 -13.05
C GLU A 238 18.76 11.44 -12.39
N ASP A 239 18.52 11.88 -11.16
CA ASP A 239 19.55 12.26 -10.19
C ASP A 239 19.31 11.54 -8.86
N PRO A 240 20.32 10.84 -8.28
CA PRO A 240 20.20 10.30 -6.95
C PRO A 240 19.91 11.46 -6.00
N VAL A 241 18.70 11.51 -5.45
CA VAL A 241 18.44 12.33 -4.28
C VAL A 241 19.28 11.72 -3.17
N GLU A 242 20.46 12.30 -2.90
CA GLU A 242 21.17 12.08 -1.64
C GLU A 242 20.17 12.33 -0.52
N GLY A 243 19.81 11.26 0.18
CA GLY A 243 18.70 11.26 1.12
C GLY A 243 17.58 10.34 0.64
N THR A 244 17.89 9.03 0.63
CA THR A 244 16.86 8.01 0.83
C THR A 244 16.00 8.46 2.01
N LEU A 245 14.72 8.70 1.74
CA LEU A 245 13.72 9.06 2.73
C LEU A 245 13.51 7.82 3.61
N ASN A 246 14.42 7.68 4.58
CA ASN A 246 14.40 6.62 5.55
C ASN A 246 13.30 6.98 6.55
N LEU A 247 12.15 6.33 6.45
CA LEU A 247 11.02 6.60 7.37
C LEU A 247 11.36 6.28 8.84
N ALA A 248 12.53 5.67 9.12
CA ALA A 248 13.10 5.56 10.45
C ALA A 248 13.55 6.91 11.06
N THR A 249 13.73 7.97 10.28
CA THR A 249 14.15 9.30 10.79
C THR A 249 13.02 10.33 10.90
N VAL A 250 11.77 9.96 10.63
CA VAL A 250 10.59 10.78 10.96
C VAL A 250 9.98 10.33 12.29
N GLN A 251 10.85 10.06 13.27
CA GLN A 251 10.44 9.97 14.67
C GLN A 251 11.15 11.10 15.43
N ASP A 252 10.31 12.01 15.91
CA ASP A 252 10.56 13.11 16.84
C ASP A 252 10.80 14.51 16.22
N PRO A 253 9.74 15.34 16.07
CA PRO A 253 9.87 16.74 15.71
C PRO A 253 10.52 17.63 16.80
N ASN A 254 10.92 17.07 17.96
CA ASN A 254 11.58 17.81 19.03
C ASN A 254 13.06 17.45 19.26
N ALA A 255 13.67 16.58 18.44
CA ALA A 255 15.01 16.06 18.75
C ALA A 255 16.20 16.98 18.40
N ASN A 256 16.02 18.18 17.82
CA ASN A 256 17.14 19.07 17.48
C ASN A 256 16.99 20.52 17.98
N ILE A 257 16.48 20.69 19.21
CA ILE A 257 16.74 21.90 20.00
C ILE A 257 17.55 21.49 21.24
N VAL A 258 18.83 21.15 21.07
CA VAL A 258 19.89 21.37 22.08
C VAL A 258 21.25 21.37 21.36
N GLY A 259 22.02 22.45 21.51
CA GLY A 259 23.48 22.36 21.43
C GLY A 259 24.20 23.16 20.34
N GLN A 260 23.91 24.46 20.19
CA GLN A 260 25.04 25.39 19.98
C GLN A 260 25.82 25.41 21.29
N SER A 261 26.98 24.76 21.34
CA SER A 261 28.00 25.08 22.33
C SER A 261 29.29 25.35 21.57
N ASP A 262 29.69 26.61 21.65
CA ASP A 262 30.95 27.16 21.22
C ASP A 262 32.12 26.27 21.64
N SER A 263 33.00 25.96 20.69
CA SER A 263 34.39 25.64 21.01
C SER A 263 35.24 26.78 20.45
N GLU A 264 35.52 27.71 21.35
CA GLU A 264 36.52 28.76 21.21
C GLU A 264 37.89 28.17 20.82
N GLU A 265 38.56 28.87 19.91
CA GLU A 265 40.02 28.84 19.78
C GLU A 265 40.67 29.14 21.13
N PHE A 266 41.68 28.37 21.54
CA PHE A 266 42.84 28.91 22.25
C PHE A 266 44.07 28.02 22.00
N ASP A 267 45.06 28.64 21.35
CA ASP A 267 46.51 28.38 21.25
C ASP A 267 47.06 26.98 20.91
#